data_AF-A0A533XKB0-F1
#
_entry.id   AF-A0A533XKB0-F1
#
_cell.length_a   1.000
_cell.length_b   1.000
_cell.length_c   1.000
_cell.angle_alpha   90.00
_cell.angle_beta   90.00
_cell.angle_gamma   90.00
#
_symmetry.space_group_name_H-M   'P 1'
#
loop_
_entity.id
_entity.type
_entity.pdbx_description
1 polymer ?
#
loop_
_entity_poly.entity_id
_entity_poly.type
_entity_poly.pdbx_seq_one_letter_code
_entity_poly.pdbx_strand_id
1 'polypeptide(L)'
;MIWKCVSFGQRRSRMREAVRAMDSLRQGLLLRSPIRRIEQGLAMLPQLRRRLEQRVVGTLTTWRHSLQQGVGALHTLSPLAILARGYSITRRLPEMQLLRKASEVTPGDTVQVRLSSGELICEVRQLGEDLQPGG
;
A
#
# COMPACT_ATOMS: atom_id res chain seq x y z
N MET A 1 10.82 88.71 -9.52
CA MET A 1 9.73 87.79 -9.93
C MET A 1 10.21 86.34 -10.13
N ILE A 2 11.22 85.87 -9.37
CA ILE A 2 11.89 84.57 -9.59
C ILE A 2 11.67 83.62 -8.38
N TRP A 3 11.40 84.14 -7.18
CA TRP A 3 11.21 83.36 -5.96
C TRP A 3 9.87 82.58 -5.84
N LYS A 4 8.81 82.97 -6.57
CA LYS A 4 7.54 82.23 -6.55
C LYS A 4 7.61 80.89 -7.31
N CYS A 5 8.52 80.75 -8.28
CA CYS A 5 8.64 79.55 -9.11
C CYS A 5 9.35 78.39 -8.36
N VAL A 6 10.37 78.71 -7.56
CA VAL A 6 11.08 77.73 -6.72
C VAL A 6 10.17 77.20 -5.59
N SER A 7 9.36 78.07 -4.97
CA SER A 7 8.38 77.68 -3.94
C SER A 7 7.27 76.74 -4.47
N PHE A 8 6.83 76.91 -5.72
CA PHE A 8 5.82 76.05 -6.35
C PHE A 8 6.40 74.69 -6.80
N GLY A 9 7.65 74.69 -7.29
CA GLY A 9 8.40 73.46 -7.60
C GLY A 9 8.69 72.60 -6.37
N GLN A 10 9.01 73.24 -5.25
CA GLN A 10 9.33 72.58 -3.97
C GLN A 10 8.09 72.01 -3.27
N ARG A 11 6.92 72.63 -3.47
CA ARG A 11 5.63 72.08 -3.03
C ARG A 11 5.21 70.85 -3.85
N ARG A 12 5.48 70.85 -5.17
CA ARG A 12 5.23 69.70 -6.06
C ARG A 12 6.23 68.55 -5.87
N SER A 13 7.47 68.81 -5.45
CA SER A 13 8.43 67.73 -5.13
C SER A 13 8.05 67.00 -3.83
N ARG A 14 7.72 67.75 -2.76
CA ARG A 14 7.26 67.18 -1.49
C ARG A 14 6.01 66.33 -1.64
N MET A 15 5.04 66.77 -2.45
CA MET A 15 3.83 66.00 -2.73
C MET A 15 4.16 64.68 -3.47
N ARG A 16 5.12 64.71 -4.40
CA ARG A 16 5.55 63.51 -5.14
C ARG A 16 6.32 62.53 -4.26
N GLU A 17 7.14 63.02 -3.34
CA GLU A 17 7.84 62.19 -2.36
C GLU A 17 6.87 61.54 -1.37
N ALA A 18 5.87 62.29 -0.89
CA ALA A 18 4.84 61.75 -0.01
C ALA A 18 4.02 60.64 -0.71
N VAL A 19 3.63 60.83 -1.97
CA VAL A 19 2.92 59.80 -2.75
C VAL A 19 3.79 58.55 -2.94
N ARG A 20 5.08 58.71 -3.27
CA ARG A 20 6.01 57.57 -3.40
C ARG A 20 6.21 56.81 -2.09
N ALA A 21 6.25 57.53 -0.96
CA ALA A 21 6.34 56.91 0.37
C ALA A 21 5.06 56.15 0.75
N MET A 22 3.88 56.67 0.37
CA MET A 22 2.61 55.96 0.57
C MET A 22 2.52 54.71 -0.31
N ASP A 23 2.96 54.78 -1.56
CA ASP A 23 2.96 53.63 -2.46
C ASP A 23 3.93 52.54 -2.00
N SER A 24 5.12 52.89 -1.49
CA SER A 24 6.07 51.91 -0.98
C SER A 24 5.58 51.23 0.30
N LEU A 25 4.94 51.96 1.21
CA LEU A 25 4.31 51.39 2.42
C LEU A 25 3.13 50.49 2.07
N ARG A 26 2.30 50.89 1.10
CA ARG A 26 1.19 50.08 0.59
C ARG A 26 1.70 48.80 -0.08
N GLN A 27 2.75 48.89 -0.88
CA GLN A 27 3.40 47.71 -1.47
C GLN A 27 4.00 46.80 -0.41
N GLY A 28 4.66 47.35 0.62
CA GLY A 28 5.17 46.59 1.76
C GLY A 28 4.07 45.84 2.51
N LEU A 29 2.92 46.48 2.74
CA LEU A 29 1.74 45.87 3.35
C LEU A 29 1.11 44.78 2.47
N LEU A 30 1.08 44.97 1.14
CA LEU A 30 0.58 43.97 0.20
C LEU A 30 1.49 42.75 0.11
N LEU A 31 2.82 42.95 0.19
CA LEU A 31 3.81 41.87 0.20
C LEU A 31 3.80 41.09 1.52
N ARG A 32 3.51 41.77 2.65
CA ARG A 32 3.26 41.13 3.95
C ARG A 32 1.81 40.73 4.18
N SER A 33 0.94 40.86 3.17
CA SER A 33 -0.49 40.65 3.36
C SER A 33 -0.78 39.19 3.71
N PRO A 34 -1.34 38.92 4.90
CA PRO A 34 -1.68 37.56 5.33
C PRO A 34 -2.68 36.91 4.38
N ILE A 35 -3.52 37.70 3.70
CA ILE A 35 -4.51 37.23 2.73
C ILE A 35 -3.84 36.52 1.55
N ARG A 36 -2.79 37.09 0.95
CA ARG A 36 -2.07 36.43 -0.15
C ARG A 36 -1.41 35.13 0.28
N ARG A 37 -0.91 35.07 1.52
CA ARG A 37 -0.30 33.86 2.08
C ARG A 37 -1.34 32.76 2.30
N ILE A 38 -2.54 33.13 2.72
CA ILE A 38 -3.67 32.21 2.88
C ILE A 38 -4.17 31.73 1.51
N GLU A 39 -4.33 32.62 0.54
CA GLU A 39 -4.75 32.28 -0.83
C GLU A 39 -3.77 31.30 -1.49
N GLN A 40 -2.46 31.55 -1.36
CA GLN A 40 -1.42 30.63 -1.85
C GLN A 40 -1.49 29.27 -1.15
N GLY A 41 -1.69 29.25 0.18
CA GLY A 41 -1.86 28.01 0.93
C GLY A 41 -3.08 27.21 0.49
N LEU A 42 -4.22 27.88 0.34
CA LEU A 42 -5.48 27.28 -0.13
C LEU A 42 -5.35 26.75 -1.57
N ALA A 43 -4.61 27.45 -2.43
CA ALA A 43 -4.33 26.99 -3.80
C ALA A 43 -3.45 25.72 -3.84
N MET A 44 -2.57 25.52 -2.85
CA MET A 44 -1.73 24.33 -2.77
C MET A 44 -2.46 23.09 -2.22
N LEU A 45 -3.47 23.26 -1.36
CA LEU A 45 -4.24 22.15 -0.77
C LEU A 45 -4.77 21.12 -1.78
N PRO A 46 -5.44 21.49 -2.90
CA PRO A 46 -5.94 20.50 -3.86
C PRO A 46 -4.81 19.71 -4.52
N GLN A 47 -3.66 20.34 -4.76
CA GLN A 47 -2.50 19.66 -5.33
C GLN A 47 -1.87 18.66 -4.35
N LEU A 48 -1.77 19.03 -3.06
CA LEU A 48 -1.31 18.13 -2.01
C LEU A 48 -2.26 16.95 -1.82
N ARG A 49 -3.57 17.22 -1.77
CA ARG A 49 -4.61 16.19 -1.67
C ARG A 49 -4.53 15.19 -2.82
N ARG A 50 -4.44 15.69 -4.06
CA ARG A 50 -4.34 14.81 -5.25
C ARG A 50 -3.08 13.95 -5.22
N ARG A 51 -1.95 14.48 -4.78
CA ARG A 51 -0.71 13.71 -4.61
C ARG A 51 -0.87 12.61 -3.56
N LEU A 52 -1.53 12.90 -2.44
CA LEU A 52 -1.77 11.93 -1.38
C LEU A 52 -2.69 10.80 -1.88
N GLU A 53 -3.80 11.13 -2.51
CA GLU A 53 -4.73 10.15 -3.11
C GLU A 53 -4.01 9.23 -4.10
N GLN A 54 -3.21 9.78 -5.01
CA GLN A 54 -2.42 9.01 -5.97
C GLN A 54 -1.42 8.07 -5.30
N ARG A 55 -0.72 8.54 -4.25
CA ARG A 55 0.25 7.72 -3.51
C ARG A 55 -0.45 6.59 -2.75
N VAL A 56 -1.57 6.86 -2.10
CA VAL A 56 -2.34 5.86 -1.35
C VAL A 56 -2.84 4.77 -2.30
N VAL A 57 -3.44 5.16 -3.43
CA VAL A 57 -3.94 4.21 -4.43
C VAL A 57 -2.79 3.35 -4.97
N GLY A 58 -1.70 3.97 -5.44
CA GLY A 58 -0.56 3.24 -6.00
C GLY A 58 0.13 2.31 -5.00
N THR A 59 0.19 2.73 -3.73
CA THR A 59 0.73 1.89 -2.65
C THR A 59 -0.19 0.69 -2.43
N LEU A 60 -1.50 0.92 -2.24
CA LEU A 60 -2.47 -0.14 -1.98
C LEU A 60 -2.56 -1.15 -3.15
N THR A 61 -2.49 -0.69 -4.40
CA THR A 61 -2.46 -1.60 -5.56
C THR A 61 -1.21 -2.47 -5.57
N THR A 62 -0.05 -1.90 -5.19
CA THR A 62 1.21 -2.65 -5.10
C THR A 62 1.16 -3.71 -4.00
N TRP A 63 0.70 -3.34 -2.80
CA TRP A 63 0.49 -4.30 -1.71
C TRP A 63 -0.51 -5.39 -2.10
N ARG A 64 -1.60 -5.03 -2.78
CA ARG A 64 -2.60 -5.97 -3.27
C ARG A 64 -2.01 -6.96 -4.29
N HIS A 65 -1.18 -6.48 -5.22
CA HIS A 65 -0.49 -7.36 -6.17
C HIS A 65 0.54 -8.27 -5.48
N SER A 66 1.33 -7.75 -4.55
CA SER A 66 2.29 -8.57 -3.78
C SER A 66 1.57 -9.62 -2.93
N LEU A 67 0.44 -9.26 -2.31
CA LEU A 67 -0.41 -10.22 -1.60
C LEU A 67 -1.01 -11.25 -2.54
N GLN A 68 -1.50 -10.86 -3.72
CA GLN A 68 -2.04 -11.81 -4.71
C GLN A 68 -0.95 -12.75 -5.25
N GLN A 69 0.28 -12.27 -5.45
CA GLN A 69 1.40 -13.11 -5.83
C GLN A 69 1.80 -14.05 -4.70
N GLY A 70 1.85 -13.56 -3.46
CA GLY A 70 2.12 -14.37 -2.27
C GLY A 70 1.04 -15.42 -2.03
N VAL A 71 -0.24 -15.07 -2.21
CA VAL A 71 -1.40 -15.99 -2.15
C VAL A 71 -1.39 -16.96 -3.32
N GLY A 72 -1.01 -16.52 -4.53
CA GLY A 72 -0.84 -17.39 -5.70
C GLY A 72 0.29 -18.41 -5.53
N ALA A 73 1.42 -17.98 -4.97
CA ALA A 73 2.53 -18.85 -4.57
C ALA A 73 2.13 -19.77 -3.41
N LEU A 74 1.35 -19.26 -2.46
CA LEU A 74 0.76 -20.08 -1.41
C LEU A 74 -0.23 -21.08 -1.99
N HIS A 75 -1.00 -20.76 -3.03
CA HIS A 75 -1.94 -21.67 -3.69
C HIS A 75 -1.23 -22.77 -4.47
N THR A 76 -0.12 -22.47 -5.16
CA THR A 76 0.73 -23.52 -5.77
C THR A 76 1.44 -24.37 -4.72
N LEU A 77 1.71 -23.83 -3.54
CA LEU A 77 2.19 -24.58 -2.37
C LEU A 77 1.05 -25.07 -1.45
N SER A 78 -0.21 -24.79 -1.78
CA SER A 78 -1.32 -24.96 -0.83
C SER A 78 -1.81 -26.39 -0.97
N PRO A 79 -1.86 -27.13 0.15
CA PRO A 79 -2.64 -28.34 0.31
C PRO A 79 -3.95 -28.38 -0.51
N LEU A 80 -4.66 -27.25 -0.62
CA LEU A 80 -5.95 -27.16 -1.32
C LEU A 80 -5.88 -27.37 -2.84
N ALA A 81 -4.81 -26.91 -3.52
CA ALA A 81 -4.65 -27.12 -4.96
C ALA A 81 -4.20 -28.56 -5.28
N ILE A 82 -3.47 -29.19 -4.36
CA ILE A 82 -3.12 -30.62 -4.42
C ILE A 82 -4.39 -31.47 -4.20
N LEU A 83 -5.20 -31.13 -3.20
CA LEU A 83 -6.46 -31.83 -2.91
C LEU A 83 -7.48 -31.71 -4.06
N ALA A 84 -7.57 -30.55 -4.71
CA ALA A 84 -8.48 -30.33 -5.84
C ALA A 84 -8.13 -31.16 -7.09
N ARG A 85 -6.89 -31.66 -7.20
CA ARG A 85 -6.43 -32.55 -8.28
C ARG A 85 -6.67 -34.03 -7.99
N GLY A 86 -7.36 -34.36 -6.90
CA GLY A 86 -7.67 -35.74 -6.53
C GLY A 86 -6.63 -36.42 -5.64
N TYR A 87 -5.64 -35.68 -5.14
CA TYR A 87 -4.71 -36.20 -4.14
C TYR A 87 -5.32 -36.06 -2.73
N SER A 88 -4.97 -36.95 -1.82
CA SER A 88 -5.40 -36.90 -0.42
C SER A 88 -4.21 -36.64 0.50
N ILE A 89 -4.41 -35.89 1.58
CA ILE A 89 -3.37 -35.66 2.58
C ILE A 89 -3.61 -36.60 3.76
N THR A 90 -2.70 -37.54 3.95
CA THR A 90 -2.81 -38.53 5.03
C THR A 90 -1.88 -38.16 6.19
N ARG A 91 -2.41 -38.16 7.41
CA ARG A 91 -1.68 -37.90 8.65
C ARG A 91 -1.85 -39.06 9.62
N ARG A 92 -0.80 -39.39 10.37
CA ARG A 92 -0.87 -40.38 11.47
C ARG A 92 -1.39 -39.71 12.74
N LEU A 93 -2.36 -40.32 13.41
CA LEU A 93 -2.85 -39.89 14.72
C LEU A 93 -2.17 -40.68 15.84
N PRO A 94 -1.99 -40.09 17.04
CA PRO A 94 -2.40 -38.74 17.46
C PRO A 94 -1.38 -37.64 17.12
N GLU A 95 -0.20 -38.01 16.62
CA GLU A 95 0.96 -37.11 16.43
C GLU A 95 0.77 -36.08 15.30
N MET A 96 -0.26 -36.23 14.48
CA MET A 96 -0.57 -35.38 13.31
C MET A 96 0.58 -35.32 12.29
N GLN A 97 1.41 -36.36 12.24
CA GLN A 97 2.57 -36.44 11.35
C GLN A 97 2.12 -36.71 9.91
N LEU A 98 2.63 -35.95 8.95
CA LEU A 98 2.34 -36.13 7.53
C LEU A 98 3.01 -37.39 6.99
N LEU A 99 2.23 -38.29 6.40
CA LEU A 99 2.72 -39.54 5.81
C LEU A 99 3.09 -39.33 4.34
N ARG A 100 4.33 -39.67 3.98
CA ARG A 100 4.84 -39.59 2.60
C ARG A 100 5.15 -40.97 2.02
N LYS A 101 5.41 -41.97 2.87
CA LYS A 101 5.70 -43.35 2.47
C LYS A 101 4.80 -44.33 3.20
N ALA A 102 4.45 -45.44 2.54
CA ALA A 102 3.67 -46.50 3.16
C ALA A 102 4.41 -47.17 4.34
N SER A 103 5.75 -47.15 4.34
CA SER A 103 6.59 -47.68 5.41
C SER A 103 6.54 -46.89 6.74
N GLU A 104 5.89 -45.73 6.75
CA GLU A 104 5.80 -44.84 7.93
C GLU A 104 4.60 -45.17 8.84
N VAL A 105 3.80 -46.18 8.48
CA VAL A 105 2.65 -46.68 9.27
C VAL A 105 2.65 -48.20 9.37
N THR A 106 2.07 -48.70 10.45
CA THR A 106 1.86 -50.15 10.66
C THR A 106 0.37 -50.51 10.63
N PRO A 107 0.01 -51.75 10.23
CA PRO A 107 -1.35 -52.23 10.41
C PRO A 107 -1.83 -52.07 11.86
N GLY A 108 -3.04 -51.51 12.04
CA GLY A 108 -3.58 -51.10 13.33
C GLY A 108 -3.41 -49.61 13.66
N ASP A 109 -2.57 -48.87 12.91
CA ASP A 109 -2.45 -47.42 13.10
C ASP A 109 -3.71 -46.68 12.62
N THR A 110 -4.07 -45.62 13.34
CA THR A 110 -5.13 -44.71 12.92
C THR A 110 -4.55 -43.54 12.12
N VAL A 111 -5.11 -43.32 10.93
CA VAL A 111 -4.73 -42.23 10.04
C VAL A 111 -5.91 -41.32 9.72
N GLN A 112 -5.65 -40.02 9.65
CA GLN A 112 -6.59 -39.02 9.16
C GLN A 112 -6.29 -38.73 7.68
N VAL A 113 -7.25 -38.98 6.81
CA VAL A 113 -7.18 -38.65 5.38
C VAL A 113 -8.02 -37.42 5.12
N ARG A 114 -7.39 -36.32 4.75
CA ARG A 114 -8.06 -35.09 4.32
C ARG A 114 -8.22 -35.09 2.81
N LEU A 115 -9.45 -34.88 2.36
CA LEU A 115 -9.82 -34.83 0.94
C LEU A 115 -10.12 -33.37 0.53
N SER A 116 -10.44 -33.15 -0.74
CA SER A 116 -10.88 -31.84 -1.25
C SER A 116 -12.12 -31.31 -0.52
N SER A 117 -13.00 -32.21 -0.09
CA SER A 117 -14.14 -31.92 0.75
C SER A 117 -14.28 -33.01 1.81
N GLY A 118 -14.09 -32.65 3.07
CA GLY A 118 -14.23 -33.55 4.21
C GLY A 118 -12.93 -34.21 4.67
N GLU A 119 -13.05 -34.91 5.80
CA GLU A 119 -11.96 -35.63 6.47
C GLU A 119 -12.47 -37.02 6.84
N LEU A 120 -11.62 -38.03 6.66
CA LEU A 120 -11.87 -39.42 7.01
C LEU A 120 -10.88 -39.84 8.09
N ILE A 121 -11.35 -40.62 9.06
CA ILE A 121 -10.49 -41.30 10.03
C ILE A 121 -10.55 -42.78 9.68
N CYS A 122 -9.40 -43.36 9.38
CA CYS A 122 -9.28 -44.73 8.90
C CYS A 122 -8.24 -45.49 9.72
N GLU A 123 -8.46 -46.79 9.89
CA GLU A 123 -7.48 -47.70 10.46
C GLU A 123 -6.75 -48.43 9.32
N VAL A 124 -5.42 -48.49 9.41
CA VAL A 124 -4.58 -49.16 8.41
C VAL A 124 -4.75 -50.67 8.57
N ARG A 125 -5.28 -51.35 7.56
CA ARG A 125 -5.44 -52.82 7.58
C ARG A 125 -4.26 -53.56 6.94
N GLN A 126 -3.69 -53.01 5.89
CA GLN A 126 -2.62 -53.64 5.11
C GLN A 126 -1.80 -52.57 4.38
N LEU A 127 -0.50 -52.81 4.21
CA LEU A 127 0.41 -51.97 3.43
C LEU A 127 0.54 -52.56 2.01
N GLY A 128 0.47 -51.71 0.98
CA GLY A 128 0.73 -52.09 -0.41
C GLY A 128 2.22 -51.96 -0.77
N GLU A 129 2.69 -52.74 -1.74
CA GLU A 129 4.09 -52.70 -2.21
C GLU A 129 4.39 -51.41 -3.00
N ASP A 130 5.60 -50.86 -2.82
CA ASP A 130 6.09 -49.69 -3.56
C ASP A 130 6.25 -50.06 -5.04
N LEU A 131 5.55 -49.34 -5.92
CA LEU A 131 5.76 -49.43 -7.37
C LEU A 131 7.12 -48.76 -7.70
N GLN A 132 8.20 -49.54 -7.76
CA GLN A 132 9.50 -49.06 -8.26
C GLN A 132 9.36 -48.67 -9.75
N PRO A 133 9.71 -47.44 -10.16
CA PRO A 133 9.91 -47.15 -11.57
C PRO A 133 11.25 -47.79 -11.97
N GLY A 134 11.18 -48.88 -12.72
CA GLY A 134 12.37 -49.59 -13.21
C GLY A 134 13.11 -48.84 -14.32
N GLY A 135 14.45 -48.98 -14.30
CA GLY A 135 15.34 -49.09 -15.47
C GLY A 135 15.63 -47.83 -16.26
#